data_AF-A0A965IUK9-F1
#
_entry.id   AF-A0A965IUK9-F1
#
_cell.length_a   1.000
_cell.length_b   1.000
_cell.length_c   1.000
_cell.angle_alpha   90.00
_cell.angle_beta   90.00
_cell.angle_gamma   90.00
#
_symmetry.space_group_name_H-M   'P 1'
#
loop_
_entity.id
_entity.type
_entity.pdbx_description
1 polymer ?
#
loop_
_entity_poly.entity_id
_entity_poly.type
_entity_poly.pdbx_seq_one_letter_code
_entity_poly.pdbx_strand_id
1 'polypeptide(L)'
;MTSVKRPEKWLVVAVAVLSWVLPGCSAAKVNASPVATGLQPAEHGWSFANFPSSAFPDINFDADDLVSMFGSDPGVCVNGTTSPCTLTAEAASWAQMVNQSRASGHCQGLAIIAAQRFNAAASPPTAQLTPEKETVRTVTRAFATQFLPEVQQEATASLELSLKDKVAEMAKSFAAGKTDKILGLYSPEGGHAVTPFAIEYPANDTARVMVYDSNWPGRNRYVDIDLKKDTWKFSFSGDDPTNDQNMWTGGTGDMDLSSASFDKATCPFCGSGTTVKNTTLVIRTDNPDWSITTGDSTLSATSESSPDGSQVAKVKGGARRGVYDYVVSIHARSKASGVETPSRLKFPGTASIFVLMPSGIARVQSSGPSGAQVVLTEESVSTTDPAVSLTLASGNLVATASGSASSLSAQGDSLNVAVTLASGEIVQQTVDETRPTLRAEVDPQGGGLVVLQATAGGQVEKLDISADGTRTRTTSNETLNLTSVVAELPEQLASRANPELPPPADRDLKNPKYRVDPSYKVPESAVTTVPPSVAPTTNPTTTTVSPTTTMPTTTTTVATPQKPVVTPVTVATTVPTTTTTTTTTTTTTTTTTTT
;
A
#
# COMPACT_ATOMS: atom_id res chain seq x y z
N MET A 1 12.65 20.16 79.65
CA MET A 1 11.32 20.74 79.92
C MET A 1 10.31 20.00 79.05
N THR A 2 9.47 19.22 79.73
CA THR A 2 8.11 18.72 79.40
C THR A 2 7.61 18.62 77.96
N SER A 3 6.97 17.45 77.71
CA SER A 3 5.65 17.27 77.06
C SER A 3 5.71 16.51 75.73
N VAL A 4 4.90 15.49 75.39
CA VAL A 4 3.85 14.69 76.05
C VAL A 4 3.62 13.45 75.16
N LYS A 5 3.36 12.28 75.76
CA LYS A 5 2.89 11.06 75.06
C LYS A 5 1.39 11.19 74.68
N ARG A 6 0.99 10.72 73.49
CA ARG A 6 -0.40 10.31 73.20
C ARG A 6 -0.42 8.89 72.60
N PRO A 7 -1.41 8.05 72.96
CA PRO A 7 -1.46 6.64 72.59
C PRO A 7 -2.19 6.42 71.25
N GLU A 8 -1.76 5.37 70.56
CA GLU A 8 -2.43 4.78 69.40
C GLU A 8 -3.85 4.33 69.73
N LYS A 9 -4.81 4.66 68.86
CA LYS A 9 -6.12 4.02 68.81
C LYS A 9 -6.28 3.37 67.44
N TRP A 10 -6.37 2.04 67.45
CA TRP A 10 -6.75 1.22 66.32
C TRP A 10 -8.24 1.42 66.03
N LEU A 11 -8.57 1.90 64.84
CA LEU A 11 -9.95 1.92 64.33
C LEU A 11 -10.08 0.80 63.30
N VAL A 12 -10.81 -0.26 63.69
CA VAL A 12 -11.28 -1.29 62.77
C VAL A 12 -12.41 -0.68 61.95
N VAL A 13 -12.19 -0.46 60.64
CA VAL A 13 -13.25 -0.10 59.70
C VAL A 13 -13.77 -1.39 59.07
N ALA A 14 -15.00 -1.75 59.42
CA ALA A 14 -15.75 -2.82 58.78
C ALA A 14 -16.09 -2.40 57.33
N VAL A 15 -15.57 -3.13 56.36
CA VAL A 15 -15.93 -2.97 54.94
C VAL A 15 -17.27 -3.68 54.72
N ALA A 16 -18.33 -2.89 54.55
CA ALA A 16 -19.62 -3.38 54.09
C ALA A 16 -19.51 -3.78 52.61
N VAL A 17 -19.59 -5.08 52.33
CA VAL A 17 -19.71 -5.60 50.96
C VAL A 17 -21.13 -5.31 50.48
N LEU A 18 -21.28 -4.24 49.71
CA LEU A 18 -22.52 -3.92 49.01
C LEU A 18 -22.50 -4.66 47.67
N SER A 19 -23.19 -5.80 47.61
CA SER A 19 -23.41 -6.55 46.37
C SER A 19 -24.22 -5.71 45.37
N TRP A 20 -23.53 -5.01 44.48
CA TRP A 20 -24.13 -4.42 43.29
C TRP A 20 -24.39 -5.54 42.28
N VAL A 21 -25.66 -5.90 42.13
CA VAL A 21 -26.14 -6.65 40.98
C VAL A 21 -25.93 -5.74 39.76
N LEU A 22 -24.92 -6.05 38.95
CA LEU A 22 -24.73 -5.43 37.64
C LEU A 22 -25.99 -5.72 36.81
N PRO A 23 -26.75 -4.70 36.36
CA PRO A 23 -27.67 -4.93 35.25
C PRO A 23 -26.80 -5.30 34.06
N GLY A 24 -26.99 -6.51 33.52
CA GLY A 24 -26.35 -6.91 32.28
C GLY A 24 -26.60 -5.83 31.24
N CYS A 25 -25.51 -5.24 30.72
CA CYS A 25 -25.57 -4.38 29.55
C CYS A 25 -26.11 -5.22 28.39
N SER A 26 -27.42 -5.17 28.19
CA SER A 26 -28.01 -5.46 26.89
C SER A 26 -27.40 -4.45 25.93
N ALA A 27 -26.72 -4.94 24.89
CA ALA A 27 -26.20 -4.10 23.82
C ALA A 27 -27.32 -3.15 23.36
N ALA A 28 -27.09 -1.84 23.49
CA ALA A 28 -28.05 -0.84 23.03
C ALA A 28 -28.29 -1.08 21.54
N LYS A 29 -29.56 -1.32 21.16
CA LYS A 29 -29.98 -1.38 19.76
C LYS A 29 -29.59 -0.07 19.10
N VAL A 30 -28.80 -0.13 18.03
CA VAL A 30 -28.45 1.03 17.22
C VAL A 30 -29.69 1.39 16.40
N ASN A 31 -30.54 2.29 16.91
CA ASN A 31 -31.53 2.97 16.09
C ASN A 31 -30.83 4.10 15.32
N ALA A 32 -30.04 3.76 14.31
CA ALA A 32 -29.40 4.76 13.45
C ALA A 32 -30.31 5.12 12.27
N SER A 33 -30.44 6.42 12.00
CA SER A 33 -31.22 6.94 10.89
C SER A 33 -30.34 7.12 9.66
N PRO A 34 -30.87 6.94 8.44
CA PRO A 34 -30.14 7.27 7.23
C PRO A 34 -29.61 8.71 7.24
N VAL A 35 -28.42 8.92 6.68
CA VAL A 35 -27.77 10.23 6.59
C VAL A 35 -27.03 10.34 5.26
N ALA A 36 -27.10 11.49 4.59
CA ALA A 36 -26.41 11.72 3.32
C ALA A 36 -25.97 13.17 3.17
N THR A 37 -24.92 13.37 2.37
CA THR A 37 -24.38 14.71 2.09
C THR A 37 -25.11 15.45 0.98
N GLY A 38 -25.79 14.72 0.09
CA GLY A 38 -26.33 15.24 -1.17
C GLY A 38 -25.42 15.04 -2.38
N LEU A 39 -24.22 14.47 -2.22
CA LEU A 39 -23.35 14.10 -3.34
C LEU A 39 -24.08 13.15 -4.30
N GLN A 40 -23.94 13.42 -5.59
CA GLN A 40 -24.49 12.62 -6.68
C GLN A 40 -23.34 12.11 -7.57
N PRO A 41 -23.10 10.78 -7.68
CA PRO A 41 -21.97 10.25 -8.46
C PRO A 41 -21.92 10.73 -9.91
N ALA A 42 -23.07 10.93 -10.56
CA ALA A 42 -23.16 11.36 -11.96
C ALA A 42 -22.85 12.85 -12.20
N GLU A 43 -22.82 13.66 -11.14
CA GLU A 43 -22.60 15.12 -11.22
C GLU A 43 -21.29 15.53 -10.51
N HIS A 44 -21.08 14.98 -9.32
CA HIS A 44 -20.01 15.35 -8.40
C HIS A 44 -18.83 14.37 -8.44
N GLY A 45 -19.03 13.18 -9.01
CA GLY A 45 -17.96 12.24 -9.36
C GLY A 45 -17.28 12.60 -10.68
N TRP A 46 -16.19 11.92 -11.02
CA TRP A 46 -15.55 12.05 -12.33
C TRP A 46 -16.39 11.38 -13.41
N SER A 47 -16.35 11.92 -14.63
CA SER A 47 -17.05 11.34 -15.79
C SER A 47 -16.28 10.23 -16.50
N PHE A 48 -15.03 10.02 -16.12
CA PHE A 48 -14.14 9.01 -16.68
C PHE A 48 -13.68 8.07 -15.57
N ALA A 49 -13.38 6.83 -15.96
CA ALA A 49 -12.96 5.81 -15.02
C ALA A 49 -11.51 6.00 -14.54
N ASN A 50 -11.19 5.42 -13.38
CA ASN A 50 -9.82 5.21 -12.92
C ASN A 50 -8.96 4.57 -14.01
N PHE A 51 -7.73 5.04 -14.15
CA PHE A 51 -6.85 4.75 -15.27
C PHE A 51 -5.43 4.41 -14.81
N PRO A 52 -4.75 3.46 -15.48
CA PRO A 52 -3.32 3.22 -15.28
C PRO A 52 -2.50 4.38 -15.86
N SER A 53 -1.26 4.53 -15.41
CA SER A 53 -0.37 5.60 -15.91
C SER A 53 -0.08 5.49 -17.42
N SER A 54 -0.11 4.28 -17.98
CA SER A 54 0.02 4.07 -19.44
C SER A 54 -1.09 4.71 -20.28
N ALA A 55 -2.19 5.17 -19.69
CA ALA A 55 -3.19 5.99 -20.38
C ALA A 55 -2.71 7.41 -20.69
N PHE A 56 -1.72 7.92 -19.93
CA PHE A 56 -1.15 9.26 -20.06
C PHE A 56 0.39 9.19 -19.92
N PRO A 57 1.09 8.55 -20.87
CA PRO A 57 2.53 8.26 -20.76
C PRO A 57 3.41 9.51 -20.67
N ASP A 58 2.94 10.64 -21.22
CA ASP A 58 3.68 11.91 -21.26
C ASP A 58 3.44 12.80 -20.03
N ILE A 59 2.59 12.37 -19.08
CA ILE A 59 2.28 13.12 -17.87
C ILE A 59 2.92 12.40 -16.68
N ASN A 60 4.01 12.95 -16.18
CA ASN A 60 4.66 12.52 -14.94
C ASN A 60 4.36 13.48 -13.79
N PHE A 61 4.43 12.94 -12.58
CA PHE A 61 4.57 13.73 -11.38
C PHE A 61 5.98 14.32 -11.35
N ASP A 62 6.10 15.65 -11.42
CA ASP A 62 7.36 16.35 -11.69
C ASP A 62 7.61 17.55 -10.75
N ALA A 63 8.59 18.40 -11.09
CA ALA A 63 8.98 19.56 -10.32
C ALA A 63 7.83 20.52 -10.00
N ASP A 64 6.92 20.82 -10.95
CA ASP A 64 5.82 21.75 -10.66
C ASP A 64 4.84 21.15 -9.64
N ASP A 65 4.67 19.82 -9.62
CA ASP A 65 3.80 19.17 -8.66
C ASP A 65 4.38 19.21 -7.25
N LEU A 66 5.69 18.97 -7.15
CA LEU A 66 6.42 19.07 -5.89
C LEU A 66 6.42 20.50 -5.35
N VAL A 67 6.65 21.50 -6.21
CA VAL A 67 6.56 22.90 -5.84
C VAL A 67 5.14 23.27 -5.40
N SER A 68 4.12 22.73 -6.07
CA SER A 68 2.73 22.94 -5.68
C SER A 68 2.39 22.30 -4.33
N MET A 69 3.02 21.18 -3.96
CA MET A 69 2.73 20.46 -2.72
C MET A 69 3.53 20.96 -1.52
N PHE A 70 4.81 21.26 -1.71
CA PHE A 70 5.74 21.52 -0.62
C PHE A 70 6.41 22.90 -0.71
N GLY A 71 6.14 23.67 -1.75
CA GLY A 71 6.87 24.89 -2.04
C GLY A 71 8.23 24.62 -2.65
N SER A 72 9.07 25.65 -2.68
CA SER A 72 10.34 25.65 -3.42
C SER A 72 11.55 25.82 -2.51
N ASP A 73 11.46 25.32 -1.28
CA ASP A 73 12.58 25.37 -0.36
C ASP A 73 13.78 24.54 -0.88
N PRO A 74 14.99 24.70 -0.31
CA PRO A 74 16.17 23.97 -0.75
C PRO A 74 16.08 22.44 -0.65
N GLY A 75 15.09 21.89 0.05
CA GLY A 75 14.80 20.45 0.06
C GLY A 75 14.06 19.98 -1.20
N VAL A 76 13.33 20.88 -1.86
CA VAL A 76 12.61 20.60 -3.12
C VAL A 76 13.43 21.03 -4.33
N CYS A 77 13.82 22.31 -4.39
CA CYS A 77 14.54 22.90 -5.52
C CYS A 77 15.99 23.18 -5.11
N VAL A 78 16.96 22.79 -5.93
CA VAL A 78 18.38 23.09 -5.72
C VAL A 78 18.56 24.59 -5.51
N ASN A 79 19.25 24.97 -4.43
CA ASN A 79 19.48 26.35 -4.00
C ASN A 79 18.19 27.18 -3.76
N GLY A 80 17.02 26.54 -3.64
CA GLY A 80 15.73 27.22 -3.50
C GLY A 80 15.29 28.01 -4.74
N THR A 81 15.87 27.73 -5.91
CA THR A 81 15.53 28.45 -7.15
C THR A 81 14.24 27.92 -7.75
N THR A 82 13.27 28.80 -8.02
CA THR A 82 11.90 28.42 -8.39
C THR A 82 11.64 28.41 -9.90
N SER A 83 12.52 29.02 -10.71
CA SER A 83 12.31 29.17 -12.14
C SER A 83 13.64 29.13 -12.92
N PRO A 84 13.97 28.01 -13.58
CA PRO A 84 13.34 26.70 -13.41
C PRO A 84 13.67 26.09 -12.03
N CYS A 85 12.73 25.35 -11.43
CA CYS A 85 13.04 24.49 -10.29
C CYS A 85 13.76 23.24 -10.79
N THR A 86 15.07 23.17 -10.57
CA THR A 86 15.82 21.92 -10.67
C THR A 86 15.62 21.15 -9.37
N LEU A 87 15.03 19.97 -9.42
CA LEU A 87 14.78 19.17 -8.23
C LEU A 87 16.08 18.73 -7.55
N THR A 88 16.06 18.66 -6.21
CA THR A 88 17.07 17.92 -5.46
C THR A 88 17.02 16.44 -5.79
N ALA A 89 18.12 15.71 -5.53
CA ALA A 89 18.16 14.26 -5.74
C ALA A 89 17.06 13.50 -4.97
N GLU A 90 16.78 13.91 -3.74
CA GLU A 90 15.74 13.32 -2.89
C GLU A 90 14.34 13.66 -3.39
N ALA A 91 14.09 14.91 -3.78
CA ALA A 91 12.81 15.31 -4.34
C ALA A 91 12.52 14.56 -5.66
N ALA A 92 13.54 14.42 -6.52
CA ALA A 92 13.44 13.63 -7.75
C ALA A 92 13.16 12.15 -7.46
N SER A 93 13.85 11.57 -6.46
CA SER A 93 13.64 10.16 -6.05
C SER A 93 12.24 9.93 -5.50
N TRP A 94 11.70 10.88 -4.71
CA TRP A 94 10.33 10.81 -4.23
C TRP A 94 9.30 10.96 -5.34
N ALA A 95 9.52 11.87 -6.31
CA ALA A 95 8.67 11.96 -7.49
C ALA A 95 8.70 10.67 -8.32
N GLN A 96 9.87 10.05 -8.48
CA GLN A 96 10.01 8.77 -9.16
C GLN A 96 9.26 7.65 -8.42
N MET A 97 9.32 7.61 -7.10
CA MET A 97 8.52 6.69 -6.28
C MET A 97 7.01 6.87 -6.53
N VAL A 98 6.52 8.12 -6.51
CA VAL A 98 5.11 8.41 -6.79
C VAL A 98 4.72 7.93 -8.19
N ASN A 99 5.55 8.21 -9.20
CA ASN A 99 5.35 7.76 -10.59
C ASN A 99 5.33 6.23 -10.72
N GLN A 100 6.15 5.52 -9.95
CA GLN A 100 6.09 4.06 -9.86
C GLN A 100 4.75 3.59 -9.26
N SER A 101 4.37 4.13 -8.10
CA SER A 101 3.21 3.61 -7.36
C SER A 101 1.88 3.87 -8.07
N ARG A 102 1.77 4.98 -8.80
CA ARG A 102 0.56 5.28 -9.61
C ARG A 102 0.47 4.46 -10.90
N ALA A 103 1.46 3.60 -11.20
CA ALA A 103 1.46 2.79 -12.42
C ALA A 103 0.19 1.93 -12.53
N SER A 104 -0.35 1.44 -11.40
CA SER A 104 -1.56 0.62 -11.34
C SER A 104 -2.86 1.42 -11.50
N GLY A 105 -2.91 2.65 -10.95
CA GLY A 105 -4.09 3.51 -11.01
C GLY A 105 -4.04 4.69 -10.04
N HIS A 106 -5.08 5.52 -10.07
CA HIS A 106 -5.15 6.82 -9.39
C HIS A 106 -6.39 6.94 -8.46
N CYS A 107 -7.00 5.84 -8.03
CA CYS A 107 -8.28 5.87 -7.30
C CYS A 107 -8.24 6.73 -6.02
N GLN A 108 -7.13 6.72 -5.26
CA GLN A 108 -6.94 7.62 -4.11
C GLN A 108 -7.10 9.10 -4.52
N GLY A 109 -6.39 9.52 -5.56
CA GLY A 109 -6.45 10.90 -6.04
C GLY A 109 -7.83 11.28 -6.56
N LEU A 110 -8.47 10.38 -7.31
CA LEU A 110 -9.81 10.61 -7.85
C LEU A 110 -10.85 10.75 -6.73
N ALA A 111 -10.79 9.90 -5.70
CA ALA A 111 -11.69 9.95 -4.55
C ALA A 111 -11.50 11.23 -3.73
N ILE A 112 -10.25 11.61 -3.44
CA ILE A 112 -9.91 12.84 -2.73
C ILE A 112 -10.46 14.07 -3.47
N ILE A 113 -10.13 14.21 -4.76
CA ILE A 113 -10.51 15.43 -5.49
C ILE A 113 -12.04 15.50 -5.67
N ALA A 114 -12.73 14.38 -5.89
CA ALA A 114 -14.19 14.37 -5.93
C ALA A 114 -14.80 14.88 -4.60
N ALA A 115 -14.28 14.41 -3.47
CA ALA A 115 -14.69 14.85 -2.14
C ALA A 115 -14.43 16.34 -1.90
N GLN A 116 -13.22 16.81 -2.21
CA GLN A 116 -12.82 18.22 -2.05
C GLN A 116 -13.68 19.16 -2.89
N ARG A 117 -13.89 18.81 -4.17
CA ARG A 117 -14.71 19.62 -5.08
C ARG A 117 -16.17 19.67 -4.66
N PHE A 118 -16.73 18.54 -4.21
CA PHE A 118 -18.08 18.49 -3.65
C PHE A 118 -18.20 19.39 -2.42
N ASN A 119 -17.28 19.23 -1.46
CA ASN A 119 -17.25 20.04 -0.23
C ASN A 119 -17.12 21.55 -0.50
N ALA A 120 -16.41 21.93 -1.56
CA ALA A 120 -16.23 23.31 -1.99
C ALA A 120 -17.34 23.84 -2.91
N ALA A 121 -18.31 23.00 -3.31
CA ALA A 121 -19.31 23.31 -4.34
C ALA A 121 -18.66 23.89 -5.63
N ALA A 122 -17.55 23.27 -6.06
CA ALA A 122 -16.74 23.79 -7.16
C ALA A 122 -17.48 23.79 -8.50
N SER A 123 -17.25 24.83 -9.31
CA SER A 123 -17.81 24.98 -10.65
C SER A 123 -16.70 24.99 -11.72
N PRO A 124 -16.87 24.31 -12.87
CA PRO A 124 -18.00 23.42 -13.19
C PRO A 124 -18.03 22.16 -12.30
N PRO A 125 -19.15 21.41 -12.20
CA PRO A 125 -19.20 20.14 -11.48
C PRO A 125 -18.11 19.16 -11.96
N THR A 126 -17.63 18.29 -11.08
CA THR A 126 -16.52 17.35 -11.36
C THR A 126 -16.78 16.51 -12.61
N ALA A 127 -18.03 16.09 -12.87
CA ALA A 127 -18.37 15.28 -14.05
C ALA A 127 -18.14 16.02 -15.38
N GLN A 128 -18.08 17.36 -15.37
CA GLN A 128 -17.81 18.16 -16.57
C GLN A 128 -16.31 18.32 -16.86
N LEU A 129 -15.44 17.93 -15.93
CA LEU A 129 -13.99 17.96 -16.15
C LEU A 129 -13.54 16.76 -16.98
N THR A 130 -12.63 17.02 -17.90
CA THR A 130 -11.96 16.05 -18.75
C THR A 130 -10.60 15.68 -18.15
N PRO A 131 -10.04 14.48 -18.45
CA PRO A 131 -8.72 14.08 -17.98
C PRO A 131 -7.60 14.74 -18.81
N GLU A 132 -7.62 16.08 -18.86
CA GLU A 132 -6.56 16.90 -19.45
C GLU A 132 -5.35 16.98 -18.51
N LYS A 133 -4.24 17.53 -19.01
CA LYS A 133 -2.96 17.53 -18.29
C LYS A 133 -3.08 18.01 -16.85
N GLU A 134 -3.70 19.16 -16.61
CA GLU A 134 -3.81 19.71 -15.25
C GLU A 134 -4.76 18.91 -14.36
N THR A 135 -5.83 18.34 -14.91
CA THR A 135 -6.71 17.43 -14.19
C THR A 135 -5.94 16.20 -13.71
N VAL A 136 -5.19 15.56 -14.61
CA VAL A 136 -4.38 14.37 -14.28
C VAL A 136 -3.31 14.73 -13.25
N ARG A 137 -2.64 15.87 -13.38
CA ARG A 137 -1.65 16.35 -12.39
C ARG A 137 -2.28 16.61 -11.02
N THR A 138 -3.44 17.27 -10.97
CA THR A 138 -4.19 17.51 -9.73
C THR A 138 -4.56 16.20 -9.03
N VAL A 139 -5.08 15.23 -9.80
CA VAL A 139 -5.38 13.88 -9.31
C VAL A 139 -4.11 13.18 -8.83
N THR A 140 -2.99 13.34 -9.53
CA THR A 140 -1.71 12.70 -9.16
C THR A 140 -1.13 13.29 -7.88
N ARG A 141 -1.20 14.62 -7.68
CA ARG A 141 -0.85 15.26 -6.39
C ARG A 141 -1.67 14.69 -5.24
N ALA A 142 -2.99 14.58 -5.43
CA ALA A 142 -3.86 13.96 -4.43
C ALA A 142 -3.52 12.47 -4.20
N PHE A 143 -3.20 11.70 -5.24
CA PHE A 143 -2.74 10.30 -5.08
C PHE A 143 -1.45 10.22 -4.24
N ALA A 144 -0.50 11.13 -4.47
CA ALA A 144 0.78 11.16 -3.77
C ALA A 144 0.64 11.38 -2.25
N THR A 145 -0.47 11.99 -1.81
CA THR A 145 -0.71 12.27 -0.38
C THR A 145 -0.74 11.03 0.49
N GLN A 146 -1.07 9.86 -0.08
CA GLN A 146 -1.05 8.62 0.70
C GLN A 146 0.36 8.25 1.17
N PHE A 147 1.43 8.80 0.59
CA PHE A 147 2.80 8.54 1.05
C PHE A 147 3.28 9.54 2.11
N LEU A 148 2.41 10.47 2.54
CA LEU A 148 2.75 11.47 3.55
C LEU A 148 2.65 10.85 4.95
N PRO A 149 3.59 11.14 5.86
CA PRO A 149 3.63 10.52 7.19
C PRO A 149 2.33 10.70 7.99
N GLU A 150 1.71 11.88 7.93
CA GLU A 150 0.49 12.18 8.66
C GLU A 150 -0.71 11.39 8.13
N VAL A 151 -0.77 11.20 6.80
CA VAL A 151 -1.85 10.43 6.15
C VAL A 151 -1.69 8.94 6.45
N GLN A 152 -0.45 8.43 6.41
CA GLN A 152 -0.15 7.06 6.83
C GLN A 152 -0.51 6.84 8.30
N GLN A 153 -0.14 7.76 9.20
CA GLN A 153 -0.47 7.67 10.61
C GLN A 153 -1.99 7.67 10.86
N GLU A 154 -2.75 8.52 10.15
CA GLU A 154 -4.21 8.53 10.27
C GLU A 154 -4.82 7.22 9.78
N ALA A 155 -4.41 6.73 8.61
CA ALA A 155 -4.88 5.47 8.05
C ALA A 155 -4.61 4.30 9.01
N THR A 156 -3.36 4.19 9.49
CA THR A 156 -2.92 3.24 10.52
C THR A 156 -3.79 3.31 11.77
N ALA A 157 -4.01 4.49 12.34
CA ALA A 157 -4.84 4.65 13.53
C ALA A 157 -6.29 4.24 13.27
N SER A 158 -6.78 4.47 12.05
CA SER A 158 -8.11 4.05 11.64
C SER A 158 -8.24 2.52 11.57
N LEU A 159 -7.22 1.78 11.12
CA LEU A 159 -7.28 0.31 11.04
C LEU A 159 -7.63 -0.36 12.37
N GLU A 160 -7.18 0.23 13.49
CA GLU A 160 -7.47 -0.26 14.85
C GLU A 160 -8.91 0.02 15.34
N LEU A 161 -9.68 0.86 14.62
CA LEU A 161 -11.07 1.15 14.97
C LEU A 161 -12.02 0.02 14.57
N SER A 162 -13.08 -0.18 15.36
CA SER A 162 -14.19 -1.06 14.96
C SER A 162 -14.91 -0.53 13.71
N LEU A 163 -15.57 -1.39 12.93
CA LEU A 163 -16.34 -0.91 11.77
C LEU A 163 -17.49 0.01 12.20
N LYS A 164 -18.02 -0.20 13.41
CA LYS A 164 -19.05 0.68 13.99
C LYS A 164 -18.53 2.09 14.24
N ASP A 165 -17.32 2.23 14.77
CA ASP A 165 -16.71 3.54 15.02
C ASP A 165 -16.38 4.26 13.71
N LYS A 166 -15.90 3.53 12.69
CA LYS A 166 -15.71 4.06 11.33
C LYS A 166 -17.02 4.57 10.72
N VAL A 167 -18.11 3.81 10.85
CA VAL A 167 -19.45 4.24 10.41
C VAL A 167 -19.89 5.51 11.15
N ALA A 168 -19.66 5.61 12.46
CA ALA A 168 -19.99 6.79 13.24
C ALA A 168 -19.18 8.03 12.82
N GLU A 169 -17.89 7.86 12.51
CA GLU A 169 -17.03 8.94 12.03
C GLU A 169 -17.49 9.49 10.67
N MET A 170 -17.84 8.60 9.72
CA MET A 170 -18.43 8.98 8.44
C MET A 170 -19.78 9.70 8.64
N ALA A 171 -20.66 9.16 9.48
CA ALA A 171 -21.97 9.75 9.76
C ALA A 171 -21.86 11.18 10.30
N LYS A 172 -20.83 11.48 11.12
CA LYS A 172 -20.57 12.83 11.63
C LYS A 172 -20.26 13.82 10.51
N SER A 173 -19.44 13.44 9.53
CA SER A 173 -19.16 14.29 8.37
C SER A 173 -20.41 14.47 7.49
N PHE A 174 -21.19 13.39 7.31
CA PHE A 174 -22.40 13.44 6.49
C PHE A 174 -23.50 14.32 7.08
N ALA A 175 -23.65 14.33 8.41
CA ALA A 175 -24.56 15.22 9.11
C ALA A 175 -24.23 16.71 8.90
N ALA A 176 -22.97 17.04 8.58
CA ALA A 176 -22.54 18.39 8.22
C ALA A 176 -22.67 18.69 6.72
N GLY A 177 -23.19 17.75 5.91
CA GLY A 177 -23.28 17.88 4.46
C GLY A 177 -21.92 17.80 3.76
N LYS A 178 -20.92 17.16 4.39
CA LYS A 178 -19.54 17.08 3.90
C LYS A 178 -19.07 15.64 3.71
N THR A 179 -18.10 15.44 2.83
CA THR A 179 -17.38 14.19 2.60
C THR A 179 -15.91 14.34 3.04
N ASP A 180 -15.67 14.50 4.33
CA ASP A 180 -14.32 14.82 4.86
C ASP A 180 -13.41 13.60 4.98
N LYS A 181 -13.95 12.40 4.76
CA LYS A 181 -13.25 11.12 4.87
C LYS A 181 -13.25 10.39 3.53
N ILE A 182 -12.13 9.76 3.24
CA ILE A 182 -11.94 8.81 2.13
C ILE A 182 -11.87 7.42 2.74
N LEU A 183 -12.62 6.50 2.12
CA LEU A 183 -12.71 5.11 2.55
C LEU A 183 -11.71 4.28 1.76
N GLY A 184 -10.69 3.76 2.45
CA GLY A 184 -9.78 2.75 1.93
C GLY A 184 -10.36 1.36 2.13
N LEU A 185 -10.35 0.53 1.09
CA LEU A 185 -10.79 -0.86 1.09
C LEU A 185 -9.65 -1.74 0.61
N TYR A 186 -9.30 -2.76 1.40
CA TYR A 186 -8.17 -3.64 1.11
C TYR A 186 -8.64 -5.06 0.86
N SER A 187 -7.96 -5.72 -0.07
CA SER A 187 -8.06 -7.17 -0.31
C SER A 187 -6.63 -7.74 -0.38
N PRO A 188 -6.45 -9.07 -0.38
CA PRO A 188 -5.14 -9.67 -0.62
C PRO A 188 -4.47 -9.20 -1.92
N GLU A 189 -5.27 -8.74 -2.89
CA GLU A 189 -4.82 -8.38 -4.24
C GLU A 189 -4.50 -6.90 -4.43
N GLY A 190 -4.77 -6.04 -3.44
CA GLY A 190 -4.49 -4.60 -3.52
C GLY A 190 -5.44 -3.72 -2.72
N GLY A 191 -5.21 -2.40 -2.79
CA GLY A 191 -6.03 -1.38 -2.15
C GLY A 191 -6.86 -0.57 -3.13
N HIS A 192 -8.02 -0.08 -2.67
CA HIS A 192 -8.91 0.78 -3.42
C HIS A 192 -9.43 1.93 -2.55
N ALA A 193 -9.61 3.11 -3.14
CA ALA A 193 -10.14 4.28 -2.46
C ALA A 193 -11.46 4.72 -3.10
N VAL A 194 -12.44 5.02 -2.26
CA VAL A 194 -13.76 5.52 -2.66
C VAL A 194 -14.18 6.70 -1.78
N THR A 195 -15.06 7.54 -2.31
CA THR A 195 -15.61 8.68 -1.56
C THR A 195 -16.96 8.29 -0.96
N PRO A 196 -17.07 8.03 0.35
CA PRO A 196 -18.34 7.71 0.97
C PRO A 196 -19.18 8.99 1.11
N PHE A 197 -20.50 8.89 0.91
CA PHE A 197 -21.38 10.06 0.88
C PHE A 197 -22.76 9.87 1.53
N ALA A 198 -23.15 8.64 1.84
CA ALA A 198 -24.36 8.38 2.61
C ALA A 198 -24.24 7.08 3.40
N ILE A 199 -25.05 6.95 4.44
CA ILE A 199 -25.24 5.70 5.19
C ILE A 199 -26.74 5.42 5.25
N GLU A 200 -27.12 4.19 4.92
CA GLU A 200 -28.44 3.64 5.14
C GLU A 200 -28.35 2.35 5.97
N TYR A 201 -29.47 1.94 6.57
CA TYR A 201 -29.53 0.77 7.45
C TYR A 201 -30.58 -0.22 6.93
N PRO A 202 -30.26 -1.03 5.91
CA PRO A 202 -31.22 -1.97 5.32
C PRO A 202 -31.62 -3.11 6.27
N ALA A 203 -30.86 -3.35 7.34
CA ALA A 203 -31.18 -4.27 8.43
C ALA A 203 -30.56 -3.76 9.75
N ASN A 204 -31.03 -4.28 10.90
CA ASN A 204 -30.61 -3.81 12.23
C ASN A 204 -29.08 -3.79 12.46
N ASP A 205 -28.38 -4.80 11.95
CA ASP A 205 -26.94 -4.96 12.12
C ASP A 205 -26.19 -4.71 10.80
N THR A 206 -26.83 -4.08 9.81
CA THR A 206 -26.21 -3.79 8.51
C THR A 206 -26.21 -2.30 8.26
N ALA A 207 -25.02 -1.69 8.23
CA ALA A 207 -24.82 -0.35 7.70
C ALA A 207 -24.38 -0.46 6.24
N ARG A 208 -25.11 0.19 5.35
CA ARG A 208 -24.72 0.32 3.94
C ARG A 208 -24.19 1.72 3.72
N VAL A 209 -22.90 1.81 3.41
CA VAL A 209 -22.22 3.07 3.09
C VAL A 209 -22.29 3.25 1.58
N MET A 210 -23.01 4.26 1.11
CA MET A 210 -23.03 4.63 -0.31
C MET A 210 -21.72 5.34 -0.66
N VAL A 211 -21.14 4.98 -1.79
CA VAL A 211 -19.82 5.47 -2.21
C VAL A 211 -19.80 5.90 -3.68
N TYR A 212 -19.11 6.99 -3.96
CA TYR A 212 -18.63 7.28 -5.30
C TYR A 212 -17.37 6.43 -5.54
N ASP A 213 -17.40 5.60 -6.56
CA ASP A 213 -16.29 4.75 -6.99
C ASP A 213 -15.82 5.17 -8.39
N SER A 214 -14.55 5.56 -8.49
CA SER A 214 -13.93 5.94 -9.76
C SER A 214 -13.81 4.78 -10.76
N ASN A 215 -13.96 3.53 -10.34
CA ASN A 215 -14.10 2.42 -11.29
C ASN A 215 -15.50 2.36 -11.93
N TRP A 216 -16.51 2.99 -11.36
CA TRP A 216 -17.87 2.97 -11.90
C TRP A 216 -18.48 4.38 -11.90
N PRO A 217 -17.96 5.30 -12.75
CA PRO A 217 -18.46 6.66 -12.88
C PRO A 217 -20.00 6.74 -12.98
N GLY A 218 -20.63 7.64 -12.25
CA GLY A 218 -22.09 7.82 -12.33
C GLY A 218 -22.95 6.64 -11.84
N ARG A 219 -22.36 5.60 -11.24
CA ARG A 219 -23.10 4.47 -10.65
C ARG A 219 -23.30 4.65 -9.15
N ASN A 220 -24.42 4.14 -8.64
CA ASN A 220 -24.69 4.09 -7.21
C ASN A 220 -24.05 2.83 -6.62
N ARG A 221 -22.85 2.98 -6.07
CA ARG A 221 -22.06 1.90 -5.46
C ARG A 221 -22.17 1.96 -3.93
N TYR A 222 -21.88 0.86 -3.26
CA TYR A 222 -21.97 0.78 -1.81
C TYR A 222 -21.04 -0.27 -1.20
N VAL A 223 -20.74 -0.08 0.08
CA VAL A 223 -20.11 -1.06 0.96
C VAL A 223 -21.14 -1.49 2.00
N ASP A 224 -21.40 -2.79 2.09
CA ASP A 224 -22.26 -3.35 3.13
C ASP A 224 -21.40 -3.80 4.31
N ILE A 225 -21.67 -3.26 5.49
CA ILE A 225 -20.97 -3.54 6.75
C ILE A 225 -21.90 -4.33 7.67
N ASP A 226 -21.51 -5.54 8.04
CA ASP A 226 -22.15 -6.35 9.09
C ASP A 226 -21.56 -5.93 10.44
N LEU A 227 -22.28 -5.05 11.15
CA LEU A 227 -21.87 -4.48 12.44
C LEU A 227 -21.81 -5.53 13.56
N LYS A 228 -22.45 -6.68 13.37
CA LYS A 228 -22.45 -7.77 14.35
C LYS A 228 -21.26 -8.69 14.16
N LYS A 229 -20.89 -8.97 12.91
CA LYS A 229 -19.72 -9.80 12.58
C LYS A 229 -18.43 -9.00 12.46
N ASP A 230 -18.52 -7.67 12.41
CA ASP A 230 -17.41 -6.75 12.19
C ASP A 230 -16.69 -7.05 10.86
N THR A 231 -17.49 -7.31 9.83
CA THR A 231 -17.03 -7.58 8.46
C THR A 231 -17.73 -6.68 7.44
N TRP A 232 -17.15 -6.55 6.26
CA TRP A 232 -17.72 -5.80 5.16
C TRP A 232 -17.63 -6.54 3.84
N LYS A 233 -18.44 -6.12 2.86
CA LYS A 233 -18.37 -6.56 1.47
C LYS A 233 -18.50 -5.39 0.49
N PHE A 234 -17.81 -5.49 -0.63
CA PHE A 234 -17.78 -4.48 -1.68
C PHE A 234 -17.70 -5.14 -3.07
N SER A 235 -18.52 -4.69 -4.01
CA SER A 235 -18.37 -5.10 -5.41
C SER A 235 -17.32 -4.24 -6.09
N PHE A 236 -16.18 -4.83 -6.43
CA PHE A 236 -15.07 -4.12 -7.06
C PHE A 236 -15.20 -4.14 -8.59
N SER A 237 -15.49 -5.31 -9.19
CA SER A 237 -15.46 -5.53 -10.64
C SER A 237 -16.81 -5.85 -11.27
N GLY A 238 -17.85 -6.17 -10.49
CA GLY A 238 -19.19 -6.39 -11.02
C GLY A 238 -19.92 -5.08 -11.40
N ASP A 239 -20.44 -5.01 -12.63
CA ASP A 239 -21.32 -3.90 -13.07
C ASP A 239 -22.59 -3.82 -12.21
N ASP A 240 -23.18 -4.97 -11.88
CA ASP A 240 -24.24 -5.10 -10.87
C ASP A 240 -23.61 -5.40 -9.49
N PRO A 241 -23.64 -4.44 -8.54
CA PRO A 241 -23.04 -4.63 -7.23
C PRO A 241 -23.74 -5.70 -6.38
N THR A 242 -24.94 -6.13 -6.76
CA THR A 242 -25.70 -7.16 -6.04
C THR A 242 -25.23 -8.57 -6.39
N ASN A 243 -24.75 -8.78 -7.61
CA ASN A 243 -24.51 -10.10 -8.21
C ASN A 243 -23.06 -10.32 -8.63
N ASP A 244 -22.14 -9.50 -8.12
CA ASP A 244 -20.71 -9.64 -8.34
C ASP A 244 -20.20 -10.98 -7.76
N GLN A 245 -19.60 -11.81 -8.61
CA GLN A 245 -19.06 -13.11 -8.21
C GLN A 245 -17.72 -12.99 -7.46
N ASN A 246 -17.06 -11.83 -7.58
CA ASN A 246 -15.74 -11.55 -7.06
C ASN A 246 -15.77 -10.43 -6.02
N MET A 247 -16.85 -10.34 -5.23
CA MET A 247 -16.97 -9.35 -4.16
C MET A 247 -15.78 -9.42 -3.22
N TRP A 248 -15.22 -8.27 -2.91
CA TRP A 248 -14.24 -8.14 -1.85
C TRP A 248 -14.94 -8.26 -0.52
N THR A 249 -14.26 -8.92 0.42
CA THR A 249 -14.70 -9.04 1.80
C THR A 249 -13.51 -8.79 2.71
N GLY A 250 -13.74 -8.16 3.84
CA GLY A 250 -12.68 -7.90 4.82
C GLY A 250 -13.24 -7.66 6.22
N GLY A 251 -12.34 -7.54 7.19
CA GLY A 251 -12.62 -7.17 8.57
C GLY A 251 -12.26 -5.71 8.87
N THR A 252 -12.09 -5.40 10.16
CA THR A 252 -11.69 -4.08 10.65
C THR A 252 -10.36 -3.59 10.08
N GLY A 253 -9.36 -4.48 10.05
CA GLY A 253 -8.01 -4.19 9.55
C GLY A 253 -7.89 -4.07 8.03
N ASP A 254 -8.95 -4.38 7.29
CA ASP A 254 -9.00 -4.26 5.83
C ASP A 254 -9.72 -2.99 5.36
N MET A 255 -10.06 -2.07 6.28
CA MET A 255 -10.77 -0.84 5.99
C MET A 255 -10.18 0.33 6.79
N ASP A 256 -9.76 1.39 6.10
CA ASP A 256 -9.33 2.65 6.72
C ASP A 256 -10.24 3.83 6.37
N LEU A 257 -10.19 4.84 7.24
CA LEU A 257 -10.62 6.19 6.94
C LEU A 257 -9.39 7.10 6.96
N SER A 258 -9.23 7.90 5.91
CA SER A 258 -8.22 8.95 5.81
C SER A 258 -8.88 10.28 5.48
N SER A 259 -8.27 11.39 5.89
CA SER A 259 -8.81 12.73 5.63
C SER A 259 -8.77 13.07 4.14
N ALA A 260 -9.82 13.73 3.67
CA ALA A 260 -9.88 14.28 2.31
C ALA A 260 -9.08 15.59 2.16
N SER A 261 -8.63 16.20 3.27
CA SER A 261 -7.74 17.37 3.29
C SER A 261 -6.40 17.03 3.95
N PHE A 262 -5.34 17.67 3.46
CA PHE A 262 -3.95 17.45 3.84
C PHE A 262 -3.17 18.77 3.97
N ASP A 263 -3.86 19.86 4.31
CA ASP A 263 -3.30 21.22 4.44
C ASP A 263 -2.17 21.34 5.50
N LYS A 264 -1.97 20.30 6.31
CA LYS A 264 -0.96 20.22 7.38
C LYS A 264 0.13 19.19 7.10
N ALA A 265 0.12 18.54 5.94
CA ALA A 265 1.07 17.48 5.66
C ALA A 265 2.48 18.05 5.47
N THR A 266 3.47 17.32 5.97
CA THR A 266 4.88 17.74 5.89
C THR A 266 5.56 17.14 4.66
N CYS A 267 6.61 17.83 4.18
CA CYS A 267 7.46 17.28 3.14
C CYS A 267 8.31 16.14 3.72
N PRO A 268 8.16 14.88 3.24
CA PRO A 268 8.80 13.72 3.86
C PRO A 268 10.31 13.64 3.60
N PHE A 269 10.86 14.50 2.74
CA PHE A 269 12.27 14.53 2.34
C PHE A 269 12.93 15.92 2.50
N CYS A 270 12.22 16.95 2.97
CA CYS A 270 12.76 18.31 3.08
C CYS A 270 13.38 18.57 4.46
N GLY A 271 14.71 18.82 4.49
CA GLY A 271 15.45 19.35 5.65
C GLY A 271 16.61 18.47 6.11
N SER A 272 17.69 19.08 6.63
CA SER A 272 18.87 18.41 7.23
C SER A 272 18.58 17.71 8.56
N GLY A 273 17.31 17.46 8.84
CA GLY A 273 16.74 16.93 10.07
C GLY A 273 15.33 16.39 9.83
N THR A 274 15.03 15.94 8.62
CA THR A 274 13.87 15.08 8.33
C THR A 274 13.92 13.89 9.26
N THR A 275 13.28 14.06 10.41
CA THR A 275 13.02 13.02 11.38
C THR A 275 11.87 12.20 10.79
N VAL A 276 12.12 11.52 9.67
CA VAL A 276 11.37 10.31 9.39
C VAL A 276 11.77 9.39 10.54
N LYS A 277 11.02 9.47 11.64
CA LYS A 277 11.30 8.69 12.86
C LYS A 277 11.27 7.18 12.55
N ASN A 278 10.64 6.83 11.44
CA ASN A 278 10.43 5.48 10.96
C ASN A 278 11.00 5.38 9.54
N THR A 279 11.58 4.23 9.18
CA THR A 279 11.91 3.98 7.77
C THR A 279 10.63 3.62 7.03
N THR A 280 10.32 4.30 5.93
CA THR A 280 9.13 3.99 5.10
C THR A 280 9.57 3.36 3.79
N LEU A 281 9.04 2.19 3.45
CA LEU A 281 9.30 1.51 2.19
C LEU A 281 8.05 1.58 1.32
N VAL A 282 8.24 1.88 0.04
CA VAL A 282 7.21 1.75 -0.99
C VAL A 282 7.65 0.66 -1.95
N ILE A 283 6.99 -0.50 -1.85
CA ILE A 283 7.38 -1.75 -2.52
C ILE A 283 6.45 -1.96 -3.71
N ARG A 284 7.02 -2.16 -4.91
CA ARG A 284 6.31 -2.72 -6.07
C ARG A 284 6.96 -4.05 -6.47
N THR A 285 6.18 -5.12 -6.54
CA THR A 285 6.70 -6.48 -6.78
C THR A 285 5.72 -7.33 -7.59
N ASP A 286 6.23 -8.27 -8.39
CA ASP A 286 5.41 -9.31 -9.06
C ASP A 286 5.15 -10.52 -8.15
N ASN A 287 5.77 -10.57 -6.97
CA ASN A 287 5.65 -11.64 -6.00
C ASN A 287 5.42 -11.07 -4.58
N PRO A 288 4.27 -11.35 -3.94
CA PRO A 288 3.92 -10.79 -2.63
C PRO A 288 4.61 -11.50 -1.45
N ASP A 289 5.35 -12.59 -1.68
CA ASP A 289 6.03 -13.40 -0.64
C ASP A 289 7.34 -12.76 -0.13
N TRP A 290 7.42 -11.43 -0.15
CA TRP A 290 8.54 -10.69 0.39
C TRP A 290 8.56 -10.71 1.92
N SER A 291 9.75 -10.51 2.50
CA SER A 291 9.92 -10.41 3.95
C SER A 291 10.90 -9.32 4.33
N ILE A 292 10.58 -8.60 5.41
CA ILE A 292 11.44 -7.61 6.04
C ILE A 292 11.66 -8.04 7.49
N THR A 293 12.88 -8.39 7.85
CA THR A 293 13.24 -8.76 9.22
C THR A 293 14.02 -7.62 9.86
N THR A 294 13.53 -7.15 11.00
CA THR A 294 14.18 -6.13 11.83
C THR A 294 14.22 -6.66 13.26
N GLY A 295 15.41 -6.95 13.80
CA GLY A 295 15.55 -7.67 15.07
C GLY A 295 14.75 -8.98 15.06
N ASP A 296 13.90 -9.17 16.07
CA ASP A 296 13.04 -10.36 16.21
C ASP A 296 11.70 -10.27 15.46
N SER A 297 11.43 -9.16 14.76
CA SER A 297 10.16 -8.94 14.06
C SER A 297 10.33 -9.19 12.56
N THR A 298 9.34 -9.84 11.95
CA THR A 298 9.30 -10.06 10.51
C THR A 298 7.96 -9.58 9.94
N LEU A 299 8.04 -8.62 9.04
CA LEU A 299 6.91 -8.10 8.26
C LEU A 299 6.87 -8.80 6.91
N SER A 300 5.66 -9.03 6.40
CA SER A 300 5.38 -9.57 5.07
C SER A 300 4.03 -9.04 4.60
N ALA A 301 3.63 -9.40 3.38
CA ALA A 301 2.29 -9.07 2.87
C ALA A 301 1.14 -9.62 3.73
N THR A 302 1.38 -10.62 4.57
CA THR A 302 0.37 -11.27 5.44
C THR A 302 0.57 -11.02 6.93
N SER A 303 1.73 -10.49 7.36
CA SER A 303 1.95 -10.02 8.73
C SER A 303 1.87 -8.49 8.76
N GLU A 304 0.63 -7.98 8.80
CA GLU A 304 0.32 -6.58 8.54
C GLU A 304 0.71 -5.62 9.69
N SER A 305 1.01 -6.15 10.87
CA SER A 305 1.51 -5.36 12.00
C SER A 305 2.45 -6.17 12.89
N SER A 306 3.31 -5.46 13.63
CA SER A 306 4.20 -6.04 14.64
C SER A 306 4.07 -5.33 16.00
N PRO A 307 4.45 -5.99 17.12
CA PRO A 307 4.36 -5.40 18.45
C PRO A 307 5.18 -4.12 18.66
N ASP A 308 6.18 -3.87 17.81
CA ASP A 308 6.99 -2.65 17.82
C ASP A 308 6.33 -1.46 17.09
N GLY A 309 5.09 -1.63 16.61
CA GLY A 309 4.33 -0.59 15.93
C GLY A 309 4.64 -0.47 14.44
N SER A 310 5.46 -1.36 13.87
CA SER A 310 5.67 -1.42 12.42
C SER A 310 4.45 -2.00 11.71
N GLN A 311 4.18 -1.54 10.48
CA GLN A 311 2.94 -1.85 9.76
C GLN A 311 3.12 -1.97 8.26
N VAL A 312 2.24 -2.74 7.64
CA VAL A 312 2.14 -2.94 6.20
C VAL A 312 0.76 -2.52 5.73
N ALA A 313 0.70 -1.54 4.83
CA ALA A 313 -0.50 -1.13 4.13
C ALA A 313 -0.34 -1.42 2.63
N LYS A 314 -1.46 -1.63 1.93
CA LYS A 314 -1.47 -1.78 0.46
C LYS A 314 -1.69 -0.41 -0.17
N VAL A 315 -1.07 -0.13 -1.31
CA VAL A 315 -1.29 1.16 -2.01
C VAL A 315 -2.70 1.20 -2.61
N LYS A 316 -3.37 2.34 -2.46
CA LYS A 316 -4.71 2.58 -3.02
C LYS A 316 -4.61 3.01 -4.49
N GLY A 317 -4.21 2.05 -5.34
CA GLY A 317 -4.03 2.22 -6.78
C GLY A 317 -4.79 1.20 -7.64
N GLY A 318 -5.39 0.18 -7.04
CA GLY A 318 -6.05 -0.93 -7.73
C GLY A 318 -5.48 -2.30 -7.33
N ALA A 319 -6.04 -3.36 -7.92
CA ALA A 319 -5.71 -4.75 -7.57
C ALA A 319 -5.67 -5.67 -8.80
N ARG A 320 -5.22 -6.92 -8.60
CA ARG A 320 -5.32 -8.04 -9.57
C ARG A 320 -4.68 -7.78 -10.93
N ARG A 321 -3.41 -7.36 -10.93
CA ARG A 321 -2.59 -7.17 -12.14
C ARG A 321 -1.38 -8.10 -12.19
N GLY A 322 -1.25 -9.03 -11.25
CA GLY A 322 -0.01 -9.79 -11.02
C GLY A 322 1.14 -8.91 -10.52
N VAL A 323 0.83 -7.71 -10.02
CA VAL A 323 1.76 -6.75 -9.42
C VAL A 323 1.12 -6.21 -8.16
N TYR A 324 1.93 -6.11 -7.10
CA TYR A 324 1.51 -5.73 -5.77
C TYR A 324 2.28 -4.50 -5.31
N ASP A 325 1.56 -3.54 -4.72
CA ASP A 325 2.10 -2.28 -4.25
C ASP A 325 1.81 -2.15 -2.74
N TYR A 326 2.86 -1.96 -1.94
CA TYR A 326 2.78 -1.83 -0.47
C TYR A 326 3.47 -0.57 0.03
N VAL A 327 2.98 -0.03 1.15
CA VAL A 327 3.68 0.94 2.00
C VAL A 327 3.98 0.23 3.31
N VAL A 328 5.25 0.18 3.71
CA VAL A 328 5.70 -0.43 4.95
C VAL A 328 6.35 0.63 5.82
N SER A 329 5.84 0.83 7.03
CA SER A 329 6.46 1.70 8.03
C SER A 329 7.17 0.83 9.05
N ILE A 330 8.49 0.93 9.13
CA ILE A 330 9.32 0.27 10.14
C ILE A 330 9.60 1.27 11.26
N HIS A 331 9.10 0.99 12.46
CA HIS A 331 9.32 1.86 13.61
C HIS A 331 10.78 1.79 14.07
N ALA A 332 11.43 2.94 14.30
CA ALA A 332 12.78 2.93 14.83
C ALA A 332 12.79 2.34 16.24
N ARG A 333 13.62 1.30 16.45
CA ARG A 333 13.87 0.80 17.80
C ARG A 333 14.84 1.74 18.50
N SER A 334 14.54 2.08 19.76
CA SER A 334 15.47 2.86 20.58
C SER A 334 16.85 2.21 20.56
N LYS A 335 17.91 3.02 20.39
CA LYS A 335 19.32 2.62 20.51
C LYS A 335 19.63 2.19 21.96
N ALA A 336 19.05 1.08 22.44
CA ALA A 336 19.19 0.60 23.81
C ALA A 336 20.65 0.21 24.15
N SER A 337 21.51 0.08 23.14
CA SER A 337 22.93 -0.27 23.29
C SER A 337 23.86 0.53 22.37
N GLY A 338 23.38 1.61 21.74
CA GLY A 338 24.16 2.38 20.74
C GLY A 338 24.40 1.66 19.41
N VAL A 339 23.93 0.42 19.25
CA VAL A 339 24.01 -0.35 18.00
C VAL A 339 22.66 -0.27 17.29
N GLU A 340 22.68 0.20 16.05
CA GLU A 340 21.50 0.21 15.19
C GLU A 340 21.16 -1.23 14.76
N THR A 341 19.88 -1.58 14.80
CA THR A 341 19.42 -2.89 14.31
C THR A 341 19.08 -2.78 12.83
N PRO A 342 19.85 -3.40 11.92
CA PRO A 342 19.58 -3.29 10.49
C PRO A 342 18.28 -4.01 10.13
N SER A 343 17.62 -3.52 9.09
CA SER A 343 16.49 -4.20 8.45
C SER A 343 16.99 -5.02 7.27
N ARG A 344 16.51 -6.27 7.17
CA ARG A 344 16.94 -7.25 6.17
C ARG A 344 15.78 -7.60 5.27
N LEU A 345 15.94 -7.30 3.99
CA LEU A 345 14.92 -7.40 2.97
C LEU A 345 15.19 -8.62 2.08
N LYS A 346 14.16 -9.38 1.75
CA LYS A 346 14.22 -10.51 0.82
C LYS A 346 13.02 -10.49 -0.12
N PHE A 347 13.28 -10.65 -1.42
CA PHE A 347 12.25 -10.60 -2.46
C PHE A 347 12.37 -11.82 -3.39
N PRO A 348 11.34 -12.67 -3.48
CA PRO A 348 11.37 -13.87 -4.31
C PRO A 348 11.00 -13.64 -5.78
N GLY A 349 10.93 -12.38 -6.23
CA GLY A 349 10.55 -12.00 -7.60
C GLY A 349 11.14 -10.65 -8.01
N THR A 350 10.66 -10.12 -9.13
CA THR A 350 11.02 -8.79 -9.62
C THR A 350 10.51 -7.74 -8.64
N ALA A 351 11.37 -6.82 -8.21
CA ALA A 351 11.00 -5.79 -7.24
C ALA A 351 11.63 -4.44 -7.57
N SER A 352 10.88 -3.37 -7.32
CA SER A 352 11.39 -2.00 -7.29
C SER A 352 10.87 -1.32 -6.04
N ILE A 353 11.78 -0.86 -5.20
CA ILE A 353 11.48 -0.45 -3.82
C ILE A 353 12.15 0.87 -3.56
N PHE A 354 11.37 1.84 -3.11
CA PHE A 354 11.90 3.07 -2.55
C PHE A 354 11.90 2.98 -1.03
N VAL A 355 12.96 3.47 -0.41
CA VAL A 355 13.17 3.44 1.04
C VAL A 355 13.47 4.86 1.48
N LEU A 356 12.52 5.48 2.17
CA LEU A 356 12.69 6.78 2.81
C LEU A 356 13.34 6.53 4.18
N MET A 357 14.62 6.86 4.27
CA MET A 357 15.45 6.73 5.47
C MET A 357 15.67 8.12 6.07
N PRO A 358 16.09 8.23 7.34
CA PRO A 358 16.43 9.52 7.94
C PRO A 358 17.51 10.29 7.17
N SER A 359 18.47 9.57 6.57
CA SER A 359 19.59 10.15 5.84
C SER A 359 19.32 10.44 4.37
N GLY A 360 18.22 9.97 3.78
CA GLY A 360 17.98 10.09 2.34
C GLY A 360 17.00 9.06 1.79
N ILE A 361 16.92 8.95 0.47
CA ILE A 361 16.04 8.01 -0.23
C ILE A 361 16.87 6.99 -0.99
N ALA A 362 16.75 5.72 -0.63
CA ALA A 362 17.33 4.62 -1.39
C ALA A 362 16.30 4.02 -2.37
N ARG A 363 16.78 3.53 -3.50
CA ARG A 363 16.03 2.66 -4.41
C ARG A 363 16.74 1.31 -4.51
N VAL A 364 15.98 0.23 -4.39
CA VAL A 364 16.43 -1.15 -4.58
C VAL A 364 15.67 -1.70 -5.77
N GLN A 365 16.39 -2.15 -6.80
CA GLN A 365 15.78 -2.77 -7.97
C GLN A 365 16.35 -4.17 -8.20
N SER A 366 15.47 -5.14 -8.41
CA SER A 366 15.81 -6.52 -8.76
C SER A 366 15.00 -6.96 -9.99
N SER A 367 15.67 -7.56 -10.97
CA SER A 367 15.03 -8.10 -12.19
C SER A 367 14.56 -9.55 -12.05
N GLY A 368 14.60 -10.11 -10.83
CA GLY A 368 14.21 -11.48 -10.52
C GLY A 368 14.39 -11.79 -9.03
N PRO A 369 14.27 -13.07 -8.62
CA PRO A 369 14.43 -13.45 -7.22
C PRO A 369 15.80 -13.03 -6.67
N SER A 370 15.80 -12.34 -5.52
CA SER A 370 17.05 -11.98 -4.84
C SER A 370 17.67 -13.24 -4.24
N GLY A 371 18.89 -13.58 -4.66
CA GLY A 371 19.73 -14.63 -4.09
C GLY A 371 20.33 -14.25 -2.73
N ALA A 372 20.47 -12.96 -2.43
CA ALA A 372 20.92 -12.47 -1.12
C ALA A 372 19.99 -11.39 -0.54
N GLN A 373 20.15 -11.11 0.76
CA GLN A 373 19.37 -10.08 1.44
C GLN A 373 19.91 -8.69 1.12
N VAL A 374 19.00 -7.74 0.99
CA VAL A 374 19.33 -6.31 1.05
C VAL A 374 19.32 -5.88 2.51
N VAL A 375 20.37 -5.18 2.93
CA VAL A 375 20.55 -4.71 4.31
C VAL A 375 20.42 -3.20 4.33
N LEU A 376 19.51 -2.71 5.17
CA LEU A 376 19.21 -1.29 5.38
C LEU A 376 19.58 -0.85 6.79
N THR A 377 20.15 0.35 6.89
CA THR A 377 20.35 1.10 8.12
C THR A 377 19.80 2.53 7.97
N GLU A 378 19.90 3.37 9.00
CA GLU A 378 19.51 4.80 8.97
C GLU A 378 20.29 5.57 7.90
N GLU A 379 21.51 5.11 7.58
CA GLU A 379 22.51 5.80 6.76
C GLU A 379 22.97 5.00 5.52
N SER A 380 22.57 3.74 5.36
CA SER A 380 23.13 2.88 4.31
C SER A 380 22.18 1.84 3.74
N VAL A 381 22.46 1.46 2.50
CA VAL A 381 21.86 0.32 1.80
C VAL A 381 22.97 -0.54 1.20
N SER A 382 22.88 -1.86 1.37
CA SER A 382 23.86 -2.80 0.83
C SER A 382 23.28 -4.14 0.44
N THR A 383 23.97 -4.87 -0.42
CA THR A 383 23.60 -6.20 -0.88
C THR A 383 24.84 -6.98 -1.33
N THR A 384 24.79 -8.31 -1.24
CA THR A 384 25.76 -9.22 -1.88
C THR A 384 25.14 -9.95 -3.07
N ASP A 385 24.08 -9.38 -3.63
CA ASP A 385 23.37 -9.92 -4.77
C ASP A 385 23.71 -9.15 -6.04
N PRO A 386 24.39 -9.75 -7.03
CA PRO A 386 24.69 -9.09 -8.29
C PRO A 386 23.47 -8.79 -9.15
N ALA A 387 22.31 -9.41 -8.88
CA ALA A 387 21.07 -9.10 -9.58
C ALA A 387 20.35 -7.85 -9.04
N VAL A 388 20.86 -7.26 -7.94
CA VAL A 388 20.26 -6.10 -7.29
C VAL A 388 21.08 -4.84 -7.62
N SER A 389 20.40 -3.83 -8.15
CA SER A 389 20.93 -2.47 -8.29
C SER A 389 20.43 -1.60 -7.14
N LEU A 390 21.34 -0.82 -6.57
CA LEU A 390 21.08 0.12 -5.49
C LEU A 390 21.25 1.54 -6.01
N THR A 391 20.37 2.45 -5.61
CA THR A 391 20.56 3.89 -5.76
C THR A 391 20.33 4.58 -4.42
N LEU A 392 21.10 5.61 -4.10
CA LEU A 392 20.93 6.41 -2.89
C LEU A 392 21.00 7.89 -3.24
N ALA A 393 19.97 8.64 -2.86
CA ALA A 393 19.91 10.09 -2.93
C ALA A 393 19.97 10.69 -1.52
N SER A 394 20.90 11.62 -1.28
CA SER A 394 21.09 12.28 0.02
C SER A 394 21.94 13.55 -0.15
N GLY A 395 21.56 14.64 0.50
CA GLY A 395 22.26 15.92 0.44
C GLY A 395 22.35 16.50 -0.97
N ASN A 396 21.35 16.27 -1.82
CA ASN A 396 21.39 16.57 -3.26
C ASN A 396 22.53 15.85 -4.04
N LEU A 397 23.06 14.77 -3.48
CA LEU A 397 23.98 13.84 -4.14
C LEU A 397 23.20 12.57 -4.53
N VAL A 398 23.65 11.90 -5.60
CA VAL A 398 23.05 10.63 -6.01
C VAL A 398 24.10 9.65 -6.54
N ALA A 399 24.00 8.41 -6.07
CA ALA A 399 24.86 7.32 -6.50
C ALA A 399 24.04 6.09 -6.85
N THR A 400 24.39 5.40 -7.94
CA THR A 400 23.90 4.06 -8.28
C THR A 400 25.05 3.06 -8.27
N ALA A 401 24.82 1.88 -7.71
CA ALA A 401 25.81 0.81 -7.64
C ALA A 401 25.19 -0.58 -7.89
N SER A 402 25.87 -1.41 -8.68
CA SER A 402 25.58 -2.83 -8.84
C SER A 402 26.86 -3.65 -9.06
N GLY A 403 26.91 -4.87 -8.51
CA GLY A 403 28.06 -5.77 -8.60
C GLY A 403 27.94 -6.95 -7.64
N SER A 404 28.98 -7.80 -7.52
CA SER A 404 28.94 -9.00 -6.67
C SER A 404 28.63 -8.70 -5.21
N ALA A 405 29.08 -7.54 -4.73
CA ALA A 405 28.49 -6.87 -3.58
C ALA A 405 28.50 -5.35 -3.83
N SER A 406 27.56 -4.64 -3.26
CA SER A 406 27.46 -3.18 -3.38
C SER A 406 26.97 -2.58 -2.07
N SER A 407 27.53 -1.44 -1.69
CA SER A 407 27.05 -0.64 -0.55
C SER A 407 27.10 0.85 -0.87
N LEU A 408 26.03 1.55 -0.53
CA LEU A 408 25.91 3.00 -0.59
C LEU A 408 25.63 3.52 0.82
N SER A 409 26.36 4.53 1.27
CA SER A 409 26.09 5.17 2.56
C SER A 409 26.24 6.69 2.51
N ALA A 410 25.39 7.39 3.24
CA ALA A 410 25.50 8.83 3.46
C ALA A 410 26.41 9.09 4.67
N GLN A 411 27.40 9.97 4.51
CA GLN A 411 28.31 10.36 5.58
C GLN A 411 28.64 11.85 5.48
N GLY A 412 28.09 12.65 6.40
CA GLY A 412 28.22 14.11 6.35
C GLY A 412 27.67 14.63 5.02
N ASP A 413 28.45 15.45 4.32
CA ASP A 413 28.09 16.05 3.03
C ASP A 413 28.58 15.20 1.84
N SER A 414 28.66 13.88 2.00
CA SER A 414 29.17 12.96 0.97
C SER A 414 28.44 11.63 0.95
N LEU A 415 28.47 10.95 -0.20
CA LEU A 415 28.10 9.53 -0.31
C LEU A 415 29.35 8.68 -0.52
N ASN A 416 29.45 7.59 0.22
CA ASN A 416 30.43 6.54 -0.02
C ASN A 416 29.80 5.43 -0.85
N VAL A 417 30.53 5.01 -1.89
CA VAL A 417 30.13 3.95 -2.80
C VAL A 417 31.20 2.87 -2.76
N ALA A 418 30.84 1.64 -2.43
CA ALA A 418 31.74 0.51 -2.53
C ALA A 418 31.11 -0.58 -3.38
N VAL A 419 31.86 -1.06 -4.38
CA VAL A 419 31.47 -2.17 -5.24
C VAL A 419 32.54 -3.25 -5.20
N THR A 420 32.15 -4.48 -4.89
CA THR A 420 33.02 -5.65 -4.92
C THR A 420 32.92 -6.30 -6.29
N LEU A 421 34.05 -6.46 -6.95
CA LEU A 421 34.18 -7.16 -8.24
C LEU A 421 34.13 -8.67 -8.04
N ALA A 422 33.95 -9.41 -9.13
CA ALA A 422 34.05 -10.88 -9.11
C ALA A 422 35.45 -11.36 -8.66
N SER A 423 36.49 -10.54 -8.83
CA SER A 423 37.85 -10.82 -8.33
C SER A 423 37.99 -10.72 -6.81
N GLY A 424 36.99 -10.17 -6.11
CA GLY A 424 37.04 -9.84 -4.68
C GLY A 424 37.65 -8.48 -4.37
N GLU A 425 38.16 -7.75 -5.37
CA GLU A 425 38.59 -6.36 -5.21
C GLU A 425 37.41 -5.46 -4.82
N ILE A 426 37.62 -4.60 -3.82
CA ILE A 426 36.64 -3.60 -3.41
C ILE A 426 37.06 -2.25 -4.00
N VAL A 427 36.24 -1.73 -4.89
CA VAL A 427 36.42 -0.40 -5.50
C VAL A 427 35.58 0.60 -4.73
N GLN A 428 36.23 1.59 -4.12
CA GLN A 428 35.56 2.67 -3.40
C GLN A 428 35.57 3.97 -4.21
N GLN A 429 34.47 4.71 -4.14
CA GLN A 429 34.30 6.04 -4.72
C GLN A 429 33.57 6.94 -3.72
N THR A 430 33.79 8.24 -3.85
CA THR A 430 33.12 9.27 -3.07
C THR A 430 32.36 10.19 -4.01
N VAL A 431 31.14 10.55 -3.63
CA VAL A 431 30.28 11.54 -4.28
C VAL A 431 30.17 12.73 -3.34
N ASP A 432 30.39 13.94 -3.85
CA ASP A 432 30.42 15.19 -3.09
C ASP A 432 29.89 16.35 -3.94
N GLU A 433 29.85 17.57 -3.41
CA GLU A 433 29.33 18.74 -4.13
C GLU A 433 30.04 19.02 -5.47
N THR A 434 31.32 18.65 -5.60
CA THR A 434 32.10 18.89 -6.81
C THR A 434 31.81 17.86 -7.89
N ARG A 435 31.43 16.65 -7.45
CA ARG A 435 31.11 15.48 -8.27
C ARG A 435 29.83 14.80 -7.77
N PRO A 436 28.65 15.42 -7.97
CA PRO A 436 27.42 15.08 -7.23
C PRO A 436 26.68 13.84 -7.74
N THR A 437 27.13 13.25 -8.85
CA THR A 437 26.43 12.13 -9.48
C THR A 437 27.41 11.03 -9.86
N LEU A 438 27.11 9.79 -9.49
CA LEU A 438 27.93 8.63 -9.79
C LEU A 438 27.10 7.40 -10.16
N ARG A 439 27.51 6.67 -11.20
CA ARG A 439 27.01 5.33 -11.54
C ARG A 439 28.18 4.35 -11.60
N ALA A 440 28.17 3.31 -10.76
CA ALA A 440 29.18 2.27 -10.70
C ALA A 440 28.53 0.90 -10.93
N GLU A 441 28.64 0.35 -12.14
CA GLU A 441 27.95 -0.89 -12.51
C GLU A 441 28.95 -1.88 -13.10
N VAL A 442 28.80 -3.15 -12.73
CA VAL A 442 29.58 -4.24 -13.33
C VAL A 442 29.15 -4.41 -14.78
N ASP A 443 30.14 -4.44 -15.68
CA ASP A 443 29.92 -4.72 -17.09
C ASP A 443 29.42 -6.17 -17.25
N PRO A 444 28.18 -6.36 -17.73
CA PRO A 444 27.60 -7.68 -17.89
C PRO A 444 28.31 -8.55 -18.93
N GLN A 445 29.15 -7.97 -19.81
CA GLN A 445 29.90 -8.72 -20.84
C GLN A 445 31.35 -9.01 -20.42
N GLY A 446 32.02 -8.05 -19.78
CA GLY A 446 33.44 -8.13 -19.45
C GLY A 446 33.76 -8.52 -18.00
N GLY A 447 32.77 -8.50 -17.09
CA GLY A 447 32.98 -8.77 -15.65
C GLY A 447 33.80 -7.72 -14.90
N GLY A 448 34.21 -6.65 -15.60
CA GLY A 448 34.84 -5.46 -15.05
C GLY A 448 33.84 -4.48 -14.47
N LEU A 449 34.31 -3.35 -13.93
CA LEU A 449 33.47 -2.26 -13.41
C LEU A 449 33.60 -1.02 -14.27
N VAL A 450 32.45 -0.43 -14.59
CA VAL A 450 32.37 0.89 -15.21
C VAL A 450 31.88 1.89 -14.18
N VAL A 451 32.72 2.86 -13.85
CA VAL A 451 32.36 4.00 -13.00
C VAL A 451 32.25 5.24 -13.87
N LEU A 452 31.08 5.85 -13.91
CA LEU A 452 30.82 7.15 -14.51
C LEU A 452 30.54 8.13 -13.40
N GLN A 453 31.27 9.25 -13.38
CA GLN A 453 31.10 10.29 -12.37
C GLN A 453 30.99 11.65 -13.05
N ALA A 454 29.90 12.38 -12.78
CA ALA A 454 29.67 13.70 -13.32
C ALA A 454 30.17 14.78 -12.34
N THR A 455 30.84 15.79 -12.87
CA THR A 455 31.11 17.04 -12.13
C THR A 455 29.84 17.88 -12.03
N ALA A 456 29.81 18.86 -11.12
CA ALA A 456 28.72 19.84 -11.04
C ALA A 456 28.50 20.62 -12.36
N GLY A 457 29.52 20.71 -13.22
CA GLY A 457 29.41 21.30 -14.56
C GLY A 457 28.88 20.34 -15.65
N GLY A 458 28.51 19.11 -15.29
CA GLY A 458 27.95 18.11 -16.20
C GLY A 458 28.97 17.31 -17.02
N GLN A 459 30.28 17.57 -16.85
CA GLN A 459 31.31 16.77 -17.51
C GLN A 459 31.41 15.39 -16.85
N VAL A 460 31.34 14.31 -17.63
CA VAL A 460 31.40 12.93 -17.14
C VAL A 460 32.80 12.35 -17.32
N GLU A 461 33.39 11.89 -16.22
CA GLU A 461 34.61 11.08 -16.20
C GLU A 461 34.23 9.60 -16.13
N LYS A 462 34.84 8.78 -16.99
CA LYS A 462 34.68 7.33 -17.03
C LYS A 462 35.95 6.67 -16.51
N LEU A 463 35.80 5.77 -15.55
CA LEU A 463 36.82 4.84 -15.08
C LEU A 463 36.35 3.43 -15.42
N ASP A 464 37.03 2.81 -16.39
CA ASP A 464 36.86 1.40 -16.74
C ASP A 464 37.89 0.58 -15.97
N ILE A 465 37.43 -0.45 -15.26
CA ILE A 465 38.27 -1.43 -14.56
C ILE A 465 37.97 -2.79 -15.18
N SER A 466 38.90 -3.35 -15.95
CA SER A 466 38.71 -4.69 -16.54
C SER A 466 38.83 -5.79 -15.50
N ALA A 467 38.39 -7.01 -15.85
CA ALA A 467 38.45 -8.18 -14.96
C ALA A 467 39.88 -8.55 -14.49
N ASP A 468 40.92 -8.12 -15.23
CA ASP A 468 42.33 -8.30 -14.85
C ASP A 468 42.88 -7.18 -13.95
N GLY A 469 42.04 -6.20 -13.58
CA GLY A 469 42.40 -5.06 -12.74
C GLY A 469 43.00 -3.87 -13.49
N THR A 470 43.12 -3.93 -14.82
CA THR A 470 43.61 -2.77 -15.61
C THR A 470 42.61 -1.62 -15.53
N ARG A 471 43.10 -0.41 -15.25
CA ARG A 471 42.28 0.79 -15.06
C ARG A 471 42.51 1.80 -16.16
N THR A 472 41.44 2.22 -16.83
CA THR A 472 41.49 3.24 -17.89
C THR A 472 40.56 4.39 -17.55
N ARG A 473 41.06 5.63 -17.64
CA ARG A 473 40.30 6.83 -17.34
C ARG A 473 40.14 7.69 -18.57
N THR A 474 38.90 8.05 -18.89
CA THR A 474 38.54 8.83 -20.09
C THR A 474 37.45 9.84 -19.76
N THR A 475 37.25 10.82 -20.63
CA THR A 475 36.03 11.65 -20.61
C THR A 475 34.96 10.93 -21.43
N SER A 476 33.74 10.84 -20.89
CA SER A 476 32.59 10.26 -21.58
C SER A 476 31.67 11.34 -22.14
N ASN A 477 31.01 11.03 -23.25
CA ASN A 477 29.93 11.84 -23.82
C ASN A 477 28.54 11.44 -23.26
N GLU A 478 28.49 10.43 -22.38
CA GLU A 478 27.24 10.03 -21.73
C GLU A 478 26.72 11.12 -20.80
N THR A 479 25.39 11.25 -20.72
CA THR A 479 24.73 12.12 -19.75
C THR A 479 24.23 11.27 -18.59
N LEU A 480 24.71 11.56 -17.37
CA LEU A 480 24.25 10.91 -16.15
C LEU A 480 23.04 11.67 -15.59
N ASN A 481 21.83 11.18 -15.88
CA ASN A 481 20.60 11.72 -15.32
C ASN A 481 19.98 10.77 -14.30
N LEU A 482 20.59 10.70 -13.10
CA LEU A 482 20.07 9.88 -11.99
C LEU A 482 18.98 10.61 -11.18
N THR A 483 18.65 11.85 -11.54
CA THR A 483 17.57 12.64 -10.93
C THR A 483 16.33 12.73 -11.84
N SER A 484 16.21 11.81 -12.80
CA SER A 484 15.00 11.68 -13.61
C SER A 484 13.81 11.24 -12.75
N VAL A 485 12.68 11.95 -12.89
CA VAL A 485 11.42 11.59 -12.22
C VAL A 485 10.70 10.42 -12.90
N VAL A 486 11.15 10.01 -14.09
CA VAL A 486 10.56 8.90 -14.84
C VAL A 486 10.82 7.59 -14.10
N ALA A 487 9.76 6.86 -13.77
CA ALA A 487 9.85 5.54 -13.19
C ALA A 487 10.00 4.48 -14.28
N GLU A 488 11.24 4.20 -14.69
CA GLU A 488 11.54 3.06 -15.56
C GLU A 488 11.35 1.76 -14.76
N LEU A 489 10.32 1.00 -15.13
CA LEU A 489 9.95 -0.26 -14.48
C LEU A 489 10.32 -1.45 -15.38
N PRO A 490 10.81 -2.56 -14.79
CA PRO A 490 10.89 -3.84 -15.49
C PRO A 490 9.55 -4.21 -16.13
N GLU A 491 9.57 -4.97 -17.23
CA GLU A 491 8.37 -5.34 -18.00
C GLU A 491 7.29 -5.99 -17.13
N GLN A 492 7.71 -6.82 -16.17
CA GLN A 492 6.85 -7.51 -15.20
C GLN A 492 6.11 -6.53 -14.29
N LEU A 493 6.74 -5.39 -13.95
CA LEU A 493 6.18 -4.37 -13.07
C LEU A 493 5.50 -3.24 -13.84
N ALA A 494 5.50 -3.26 -15.18
CA ALA A 494 5.01 -2.18 -16.03
C ALA A 494 3.54 -1.80 -15.75
N SER A 495 3.18 -0.56 -16.11
CA SER A 495 1.81 -0.06 -16.00
C SER A 495 0.86 -0.77 -16.97
N ARG A 496 -0.22 -1.38 -16.45
CA ARG A 496 -1.19 -2.16 -17.23
C ARG A 496 -2.63 -1.86 -16.79
N ALA A 497 -3.57 -1.98 -17.73
CA ALA A 497 -4.99 -1.91 -17.43
C ALA A 497 -5.42 -3.05 -16.49
N ASN A 498 -6.49 -2.84 -15.72
CA ASN A 498 -7.05 -3.89 -14.87
C ASN A 498 -7.81 -4.90 -15.73
N PRO A 499 -7.41 -6.19 -15.77
CA PRO A 499 -8.11 -7.19 -16.58
C PRO A 499 -9.52 -7.52 -16.07
N GLU A 500 -9.86 -7.21 -14.82
CA GLU A 500 -11.19 -7.48 -14.27
C GLU A 500 -12.23 -6.41 -14.55
N LEU A 501 -11.80 -5.25 -15.04
CA LEU A 501 -12.70 -4.15 -15.34
C LEU A 501 -12.85 -4.02 -16.85
N PRO A 502 -14.05 -3.68 -17.35
CA PRO A 502 -14.19 -3.22 -18.72
C PRO A 502 -13.19 -2.08 -19.02
N PRO A 503 -12.75 -1.92 -20.29
CA PRO A 503 -11.89 -0.81 -20.70
C PRO A 503 -12.41 0.54 -20.18
N PRO A 504 -11.54 1.48 -19.78
CA PRO A 504 -11.98 2.79 -19.28
C PRO A 504 -12.94 3.54 -20.22
N ALA A 505 -12.74 3.43 -21.53
CA ALA A 505 -13.63 4.05 -22.54
C ALA A 505 -15.06 3.46 -22.54
N ASP A 506 -15.23 2.22 -22.09
CA ASP A 506 -16.55 1.60 -21.94
C ASP A 506 -17.28 2.05 -20.67
N ARG A 507 -16.55 2.71 -19.75
CA ARG A 507 -17.03 3.21 -18.46
C ARG A 507 -16.96 4.74 -18.37
N ASP A 508 -17.04 5.42 -19.52
CA ASP A 508 -17.07 6.88 -19.63
C ASP A 508 -18.51 7.36 -19.80
N LEU A 509 -18.90 8.43 -19.10
CA LEU A 509 -20.26 9.01 -19.19
C LEU A 509 -20.61 9.51 -20.59
N LYS A 510 -19.62 9.84 -21.43
CA LYS A 510 -19.81 10.22 -22.84
C LYS A 510 -20.14 9.03 -23.72
N ASN A 511 -19.86 7.80 -23.27
CA ASN A 511 -20.21 6.60 -24.00
C ASN A 511 -21.73 6.38 -23.91
N PRO A 512 -22.49 6.47 -25.02
CA PRO A 512 -23.95 6.33 -25.00
C PRO A 512 -24.43 4.92 -24.61
N LYS A 513 -23.55 3.93 -24.61
CA LYS A 513 -23.85 2.57 -24.15
C LYS A 513 -23.58 2.37 -22.66
N TYR A 514 -22.88 3.30 -22.01
CA TYR A 514 -22.60 3.21 -20.60
C TYR A 514 -23.83 3.61 -19.79
N ARG A 515 -24.24 2.73 -18.88
CA ARG A 515 -25.37 2.99 -17.99
C ARG A 515 -24.93 3.96 -16.90
N VAL A 516 -25.69 5.03 -16.72
CA VAL A 516 -25.61 5.95 -15.57
C VAL A 516 -26.83 5.71 -14.69
N ASP A 517 -26.63 5.66 -13.38
CA ASP A 517 -27.74 5.44 -12.45
C ASP A 517 -28.51 6.74 -12.18
N PRO A 518 -29.82 6.65 -11.87
CA PRO A 518 -30.57 7.81 -11.40
C PRO A 518 -29.94 8.43 -10.15
N SER A 519 -30.20 9.72 -9.93
CA SER A 519 -29.80 10.41 -8.71
C SER A 519 -30.17 9.62 -7.47
N TYR A 520 -29.20 9.43 -6.58
CA TYR A 520 -29.39 8.77 -5.31
C TYR A 520 -30.41 9.53 -4.47
N LYS A 521 -31.35 8.78 -3.88
CA LYS A 521 -32.36 9.28 -2.94
C LYS A 521 -32.19 8.58 -1.62
N VAL A 522 -32.04 9.36 -0.55
CA VAL A 522 -31.95 8.85 0.81
C VAL A 522 -33.26 8.13 1.17
N PRO A 523 -33.22 6.90 1.71
CA PRO A 523 -34.41 6.23 2.19
C PRO A 523 -35.12 7.00 3.31
N GLU A 524 -36.45 7.12 3.24
CA GLU A 524 -37.27 7.89 4.20
C GLU A 524 -37.45 7.21 5.57
N SER A 525 -37.07 5.93 5.75
CA SER A 525 -37.27 5.20 7.00
C SER A 525 -36.07 4.34 7.40
N ALA A 526 -35.70 4.40 8.69
CA ALA A 526 -34.95 3.33 9.34
C ALA A 526 -35.85 2.09 9.46
N VAL A 527 -35.28 0.88 9.40
CA VAL A 527 -36.01 -0.40 9.44
C VAL A 527 -37.07 -0.38 10.55
N THR A 528 -38.34 -0.37 10.15
CA THR A 528 -39.45 -0.63 11.06
C THR A 528 -39.44 -2.13 11.31
N THR A 529 -39.19 -2.55 12.55
CA THR A 529 -39.36 -3.95 12.94
C THR A 529 -40.78 -4.39 12.61
N VAL A 530 -40.95 -5.30 11.65
CA VAL A 530 -42.20 -6.05 11.52
C VAL A 530 -42.36 -6.83 12.83
N PRO A 531 -43.45 -6.66 13.61
CA PRO A 531 -43.68 -7.48 14.79
C PRO A 531 -43.77 -8.95 14.37
N PRO A 532 -43.29 -9.91 15.18
CA PRO A 532 -43.57 -11.31 14.92
C PRO A 532 -45.08 -11.49 14.82
N SER A 533 -45.53 -12.02 13.67
CA SER A 533 -46.93 -12.38 13.46
C SER A 533 -47.38 -13.25 14.62
N VAL A 534 -48.25 -12.71 15.48
CA VAL A 534 -48.90 -13.48 16.54
C VAL A 534 -49.71 -14.56 15.84
N ALA A 535 -49.32 -15.83 16.05
CA ALA A 535 -50.09 -16.97 15.59
C ALA A 535 -51.50 -16.87 16.19
N PRO A 536 -52.58 -17.05 15.39
CA PRO A 536 -53.92 -17.02 15.94
C PRO A 536 -54.11 -18.23 16.85
N THR A 537 -54.52 -17.96 18.09
CA THR A 537 -55.02 -18.96 19.03
C THR A 537 -56.31 -19.57 18.48
N THR A 538 -56.25 -20.83 18.06
CA THR A 538 -57.45 -21.60 17.70
C THR A 538 -58.01 -22.28 18.95
N ASN A 539 -59.23 -21.90 19.32
CA ASN A 539 -60.10 -22.70 20.20
C ASN A 539 -60.58 -23.96 19.47
N PRO A 540 -60.88 -25.07 20.19
CA PRO A 540 -61.25 -26.32 19.55
C PRO A 540 -62.74 -26.30 19.18
N THR A 541 -63.07 -26.73 17.97
CA THR A 541 -64.44 -27.13 17.63
C THR A 541 -64.40 -28.43 16.84
N THR A 542 -65.04 -29.43 17.44
CA THR A 542 -65.40 -30.76 16.93
C THR A 542 -66.27 -30.65 15.68
N THR A 543 -65.99 -31.40 14.60
CA THR A 543 -66.86 -32.48 14.10
C THR A 543 -66.28 -33.24 12.87
N THR A 544 -66.39 -34.57 12.98
CA THR A 544 -66.73 -35.63 12.00
C THR A 544 -65.81 -36.00 10.81
N VAL A 545 -65.48 -37.30 10.83
CA VAL A 545 -64.74 -38.17 9.89
C VAL A 545 -65.68 -38.63 8.75
N SER A 546 -65.25 -38.79 7.48
CA SER A 546 -64.74 -40.03 6.82
C SER A 546 -64.96 -39.95 5.29
N PRO A 547 -64.41 -40.84 4.42
CA PRO A 547 -63.04 -41.38 4.38
C PRO A 547 -62.43 -41.55 2.94
N THR A 548 -61.16 -42.01 2.91
CA THR A 548 -60.49 -42.87 1.90
C THR A 548 -59.82 -42.22 0.67
N THR A 549 -58.48 -42.25 0.58
CA THR A 549 -57.72 -43.37 -0.02
C THR A 549 -56.19 -43.25 0.14
N THR A 550 -55.64 -44.45 0.33
CA THR A 550 -54.32 -45.05 0.59
C THR A 550 -53.02 -44.45 0.00
N MET A 551 -51.95 -44.63 0.79
CA MET A 551 -50.50 -44.36 0.58
C MET A 551 -49.79 -45.48 -0.23
N PRO A 552 -48.52 -45.34 -0.67
CA PRO A 552 -47.34 -45.59 0.20
C PRO A 552 -46.16 -44.62 -0.02
N THR A 553 -45.60 -44.04 1.05
CA THR A 553 -44.37 -44.38 1.80
C THR A 553 -43.04 -44.28 1.03
N THR A 554 -42.22 -43.29 1.40
CA THR A 554 -40.76 -43.45 1.44
C THR A 554 -40.20 -42.67 2.63
N THR A 555 -39.48 -43.37 3.49
CA THR A 555 -38.86 -42.87 4.73
C THR A 555 -37.48 -42.31 4.42
N THR A 556 -37.13 -41.15 4.96
CA THR A 556 -35.72 -40.76 5.16
C THR A 556 -35.54 -40.27 6.58
N THR A 557 -34.79 -41.05 7.35
CA THR A 557 -34.45 -40.79 8.75
C THR A 557 -33.35 -39.75 8.82
N VAL A 558 -33.55 -38.74 9.65
CA VAL A 558 -32.55 -37.73 10.05
C VAL A 558 -31.64 -38.33 11.12
N ALA A 559 -30.33 -38.13 11.00
CA ALA A 559 -29.36 -38.32 12.08
C ALA A 559 -28.60 -37.02 12.34
N THR A 560 -28.52 -36.66 13.62
CA THR A 560 -27.83 -35.50 14.21
C THR A 560 -26.30 -35.60 14.08
N PRO A 561 -25.58 -34.45 14.03
CA PRO A 561 -24.12 -34.44 13.90
C PRO A 561 -23.41 -34.60 15.25
N GLN A 562 -22.38 -35.44 15.29
CA GLN A 562 -21.47 -35.61 16.42
C GLN A 562 -20.08 -35.02 16.09
N LYS A 563 -19.49 -34.39 17.11
CA LYS A 563 -18.17 -33.71 17.15
C LYS A 563 -17.00 -34.60 16.67
N PRO A 564 -16.05 -34.09 15.86
CA PRO A 564 -14.91 -34.90 15.42
C PRO A 564 -13.82 -35.01 16.50
N VAL A 565 -13.35 -36.24 16.68
CA VAL A 565 -12.15 -36.65 17.44
C VAL A 565 -11.01 -36.84 16.43
N VAL A 566 -9.82 -36.37 16.79
CA VAL A 566 -8.58 -36.49 16.01
C VAL A 566 -7.84 -37.76 16.44
N THR A 567 -7.51 -38.63 15.47
CA THR A 567 -6.55 -39.74 15.60
C THR A 567 -5.78 -39.86 14.28
N PRO A 568 -4.46 -40.16 14.28
CA PRO A 568 -3.56 -39.82 13.17
C PRO A 568 -3.53 -40.90 12.08
N VAL A 569 -3.41 -40.47 10.83
CA VAL A 569 -3.24 -41.36 9.66
C VAL A 569 -1.78 -41.32 9.21
N THR A 570 -1.16 -42.49 9.21
CA THR A 570 0.15 -42.76 8.60
C THR A 570 0.01 -42.72 7.07
N VAL A 571 0.75 -41.83 6.41
CA VAL A 571 0.84 -41.78 4.94
C VAL A 571 2.09 -42.54 4.50
N ALA A 572 1.91 -43.56 3.66
CA ALA A 572 2.99 -44.27 3.00
C ALA A 572 3.58 -43.43 1.86
N THR A 573 4.87 -43.15 1.94
CA THR A 573 5.64 -42.46 0.90
C THR A 573 5.96 -43.44 -0.24
N THR A 574 5.49 -43.16 -1.45
CA THR A 574 6.00 -43.79 -2.68
C THR A 574 7.10 -42.91 -3.25
N VAL A 575 8.29 -43.48 -3.41
CA VAL A 575 9.50 -42.84 -3.95
C VAL A 575 9.57 -43.12 -5.46
N PRO A 576 9.74 -42.10 -6.33
CA PRO A 576 10.07 -42.36 -7.72
C PRO A 576 11.54 -42.78 -7.85
N THR A 577 11.77 -43.89 -8.54
CA THR A 577 13.09 -44.47 -8.80
C THR A 577 13.83 -43.66 -9.87
N THR A 578 14.94 -43.03 -9.49
CA THR A 578 15.89 -42.42 -10.43
C THR A 578 16.76 -43.51 -11.05
N THR A 579 16.72 -43.65 -12.37
CA THR A 579 17.62 -44.55 -13.11
C THR A 579 18.97 -43.85 -13.32
N THR A 580 20.00 -44.32 -12.64
CA THR A 580 21.40 -43.92 -12.87
C THR A 580 21.90 -44.54 -14.18
N THR A 581 22.11 -43.73 -15.21
CA THR A 581 22.86 -44.15 -16.41
C THR A 581 24.32 -43.76 -16.21
N THR A 582 25.16 -44.74 -15.87
CA THR A 582 26.61 -44.59 -15.83
C THR A 582 27.14 -44.48 -17.26
N THR A 583 27.55 -43.28 -17.67
CA THR A 583 28.34 -43.10 -18.90
C THR A 583 29.80 -43.22 -18.54
N THR A 584 30.41 -44.35 -18.89
CA THR A 584 31.85 -44.59 -18.79
C THR A 584 32.55 -43.79 -19.89
N THR A 585 33.18 -42.67 -19.54
CA THR A 585 34.12 -41.98 -20.44
C THR A 585 35.43 -42.77 -20.47
N THR A 586 35.65 -43.51 -21.54
CA THR A 586 36.94 -44.14 -21.84
C THR A 586 37.92 -43.07 -22.31
N THR A 587 38.95 -42.79 -21.51
CA THR A 587 40.10 -42.00 -21.94
C THR A 587 40.97 -42.85 -22.87
N THR A 588 40.89 -42.62 -24.18
CA THR A 588 41.82 -43.19 -25.16
C THR A 588 43.03 -42.27 -25.30
N THR A 589 44.14 -42.64 -24.68
CA THR A 589 45.46 -42.06 -24.93
C THR A 589 45.91 -42.46 -26.33
N THR A 590 45.93 -41.52 -27.28
CA THR A 590 46.56 -41.73 -28.59
C THR A 590 47.95 -41.10 -28.57
N THR A 591 48.96 -41.95 -28.43
CA THR A 591 50.36 -41.60 -28.64
C THR A 591 50.57 -41.43 -30.15
N THR A 592 50.84 -40.20 -30.60
CA THR A 592 51.33 -39.95 -31.96
C THR A 592 52.83 -39.70 -31.89
N THR A 593 53.59 -40.72 -32.27
CA THR A 593 55.01 -40.62 -32.58
C THR A 593 55.14 -39.92 -33.93
N THR A 594 55.89 -38.83 -33.99
CA THR A 594 56.36 -38.26 -35.27
C THR A 594 57.87 -38.38 -35.28
N THR A 595 58.36 -38.98 -36.37
CA THR A 595 59.78 -39.00 -36.78
C THR A 595 60.09 -37.74 -37.55
#